data_AF-A0A4U5W5K4-F1
#
_entry.id   AF-A0A4U5W5K4-F1
#
_cell.length_a   1.000
_cell.length_b   1.000
_cell.length_c   1.000
_cell.angle_alpha   90.00
_cell.angle_beta   90.00
_cell.angle_gamma   90.00
#
_symmetry.space_group_name_H-M   'P 1'
#
loop_
_entity.id
_entity.type
_entity.pdbx_description
1 polymer ?
#
loop_
_entity_poly.entity_id
_entity_poly.type
_entity_poly.pdbx_seq_one_letter_code
_entity_poly.pdbx_strand_id
1 'polypeptide(L)'
;MDDAAFQQLLLREEDLEESFYGEEPSAAYDPVFVSGDESGRAIVDLTNMLTHGGHPDTVHHASALFTNVVGSVVFHHVAEFRDGTCRQVYQELHDAVHACTHYRMELNDGVRLDISRVDLRPVNLGDGGFLVRWVSTVDHFVIDTAWVIAAKDDVLTFVNTRIPDESEILRLARIAVDRVTEPTGAS
;
A
#
# COMPACT_ATOMS: atom_id res chain seq x y z
N MET A 1 -13.73 15.06 4.58
CA MET A 1 -12.67 16.09 4.79
C MET A 1 -12.75 17.07 3.61
N ASP A 2 -11.88 18.08 3.44
CA ASP A 2 -11.65 18.61 2.08
C ASP A 2 -10.41 17.93 1.49
N ASP A 3 -10.24 17.97 0.17
CA ASP A 3 -9.16 17.23 -0.50
C ASP A 3 -7.76 17.70 -0.03
N ALA A 4 -7.60 18.99 0.27
CA ALA A 4 -6.32 19.54 0.72
C ALA A 4 -5.92 19.06 2.11
N ALA A 5 -6.89 18.98 3.03
CA ALA A 5 -6.72 18.40 4.35
C ALA A 5 -6.51 16.87 4.27
N PHE A 6 -7.17 16.19 3.33
CA PHE A 6 -7.00 14.75 3.15
C PHE A 6 -5.59 14.38 2.67
N GLN A 7 -4.99 15.21 1.80
CA GLN A 7 -3.60 15.06 1.39
C GLN A 7 -2.61 15.16 2.58
N GLN A 8 -2.98 15.83 3.68
CA GLN A 8 -2.13 15.92 4.88
C GLN A 8 -2.00 14.59 5.62
N LEU A 9 -2.84 13.59 5.32
CA LEU A 9 -2.77 12.25 5.89
C LEU A 9 -1.62 11.42 5.31
N LEU A 10 -1.11 11.80 4.13
CA LEU A 10 0.01 11.11 3.49
C LEU A 10 1.28 11.15 4.33
N LEU A 11 2.17 10.19 4.06
CA LEU A 11 3.53 10.20 4.58
C LEU A 11 4.26 11.34 3.86
N ARG A 12 5.29 11.86 4.51
CA ARG A 12 6.10 12.98 4.02
C ARG A 12 7.57 12.60 4.11
N GLU A 13 8.41 13.35 3.41
CA GLU A 13 9.87 13.16 3.48
C GLU A 13 10.40 13.25 4.92
N GLU A 14 9.81 14.12 5.75
CA GLU A 14 10.15 14.27 7.18
C GLU A 14 9.84 13.03 8.03
N ASP A 15 8.96 12.14 7.55
CA ASP A 15 8.64 10.88 8.24
C ASP A 15 9.64 9.78 7.93
N LEU A 16 10.42 9.92 6.85
CA LEU A 16 11.34 8.92 6.33
C LEU A 16 12.76 9.18 6.85
N GLU A 17 13.58 8.13 6.90
CA GLU A 17 15.01 8.30 7.19
C GLU A 17 15.70 9.19 6.14
N GLU A 18 16.86 9.74 6.48
CA GLU A 18 17.60 10.66 5.59
C GLU A 18 17.85 10.02 4.21
N SER A 19 17.54 10.75 3.12
CA SER A 19 17.80 10.45 1.69
C SER A 19 16.61 9.96 0.84
N PHE A 20 15.37 10.01 1.32
CA PHE A 20 14.20 9.83 0.45
C PHE A 20 13.81 11.13 -0.27
N TYR A 21 13.27 11.00 -1.48
CA TYR A 21 12.73 12.09 -2.29
C TYR A 21 11.36 11.69 -2.83
N GLY A 22 10.42 12.63 -2.84
CA GLY A 22 9.10 12.44 -3.44
C GLY A 22 9.17 12.26 -4.96
N GLU A 23 8.41 11.30 -5.47
CA GLU A 23 8.20 11.05 -6.90
C GLU A 23 6.72 11.12 -7.26
N GLU A 24 6.43 11.54 -8.49
CA GLU A 24 5.08 11.44 -9.04
C GLU A 24 4.73 9.97 -9.32
N PRO A 25 3.61 9.44 -8.80
CA PRO A 25 3.15 8.11 -9.14
C PRO A 25 2.97 7.97 -10.66
N SER A 26 3.64 6.99 -11.27
CA SER A 26 3.63 6.78 -12.72
C SER A 26 2.75 5.59 -13.11
N ALA A 27 1.87 5.80 -14.09
CA ALA A 27 1.07 4.74 -14.72
C ALA A 27 1.92 3.64 -15.39
N ALA A 28 3.22 3.88 -15.61
CA ALA A 28 4.15 2.83 -16.04
C ALA A 28 4.26 1.69 -15.02
N TYR A 29 3.95 1.95 -13.76
CA TYR A 29 4.00 0.98 -12.67
C TYR A 29 2.67 0.27 -12.41
N ASP A 30 1.63 0.50 -13.21
CA ASP A 30 0.36 -0.21 -13.01
C ASP A 30 0.54 -1.70 -13.34
N PRO A 31 0.32 -2.62 -12.38
CA PRO A 31 0.42 -4.05 -12.63
C PRO A 31 -0.78 -4.59 -13.40
N VAL A 32 -0.50 -5.61 -14.22
CA VAL A 32 -1.50 -6.49 -14.84
C VAL A 32 -1.21 -7.92 -14.37
N PHE A 33 -2.25 -8.63 -13.94
CA PHE A 33 -2.12 -10.03 -13.56
C PHE A 33 -1.85 -10.91 -14.80
N VAL A 34 -0.87 -11.81 -14.68
CA VAL A 34 -0.48 -12.73 -15.75
C VAL A 34 -0.89 -14.17 -15.44
N SER A 35 -0.46 -14.72 -14.29
CA SER A 35 -0.69 -16.12 -13.94
C SER A 35 -0.43 -16.41 -12.45
N GLY A 36 -0.75 -17.62 -11.98
CA GLY A 36 -0.53 -18.07 -10.60
C GLY A 36 -1.86 -18.27 -9.87
N ASP A 37 -1.88 -18.00 -8.57
CA ASP A 37 -3.11 -18.08 -7.79
C ASP A 37 -4.12 -17.02 -8.27
N GLU A 38 -5.39 -17.40 -8.46
CA GLU A 38 -6.45 -16.46 -8.91
C GLU A 38 -6.67 -15.30 -7.94
N SER A 39 -6.40 -15.51 -6.65
CA SER A 39 -6.39 -14.44 -5.65
C SER A 39 -5.34 -13.37 -5.94
N GLY A 40 -4.27 -13.70 -6.68
CA GLY A 40 -3.30 -12.72 -7.17
C GLY A 40 -3.90 -11.72 -8.15
N ARG A 41 -4.93 -12.11 -8.92
CA ARG A 41 -5.70 -11.19 -9.77
C ARG A 41 -6.44 -10.17 -8.91
N ALA A 42 -7.12 -10.63 -7.87
CA ALA A 42 -7.83 -9.75 -6.94
C ALA A 42 -6.86 -8.78 -6.25
N ILE A 43 -5.66 -9.23 -5.86
CA ILE A 43 -4.62 -8.34 -5.31
C ILE A 43 -4.26 -7.25 -6.33
N VAL A 44 -3.95 -7.61 -7.58
CA VAL A 44 -3.60 -6.64 -8.63
C VAL A 44 -4.74 -5.64 -8.86
N ASP A 45 -5.96 -6.13 -9.05
CA ASP A 45 -7.13 -5.29 -9.34
C ASP A 45 -7.42 -4.32 -8.18
N LEU A 46 -7.38 -4.81 -6.93
CA LEU A 46 -7.58 -3.98 -5.74
C LEU A 46 -6.45 -2.95 -5.57
N THR A 47 -5.19 -3.33 -5.76
CA THR A 47 -4.07 -2.37 -5.66
C THR A 47 -4.14 -1.28 -6.73
N ASN A 48 -4.54 -1.61 -7.96
CA ASN A 48 -4.79 -0.62 -9.00
C ASN A 48 -5.95 0.31 -8.63
N MET A 49 -7.07 -0.27 -8.19
CA MET A 49 -8.23 0.50 -7.78
C MET A 49 -7.89 1.48 -6.65
N LEU A 50 -7.13 1.04 -5.65
CA LEU A 50 -6.68 1.88 -4.55
C LEU A 50 -5.74 2.97 -5.04
N THR A 51 -4.67 2.62 -5.76
CA THR A 51 -3.67 3.57 -6.30
C THR A 51 -4.30 4.71 -7.11
N HIS A 52 -5.39 4.43 -7.83
CA HIS A 52 -6.06 5.41 -8.70
C HIS A 52 -7.33 6.00 -8.10
N GLY A 53 -7.70 5.66 -6.86
CA GLY A 53 -8.95 6.08 -6.24
C GLY A 53 -10.20 5.70 -7.05
N GLY A 54 -10.14 4.56 -7.75
CA GLY A 54 -11.13 4.17 -8.78
C GLY A 54 -12.41 3.51 -8.25
N HIS A 55 -12.53 3.30 -6.93
CA HIS A 55 -13.73 2.68 -6.36
C HIS A 55 -14.91 3.68 -6.40
N PRO A 56 -16.12 3.26 -6.83
CA PRO A 56 -17.28 4.17 -6.93
C PRO A 56 -17.65 4.91 -5.64
N ASP A 57 -17.43 4.27 -4.49
CA ASP A 57 -17.73 4.84 -3.17
C ASP A 57 -16.56 5.61 -2.53
N THR A 58 -15.44 5.78 -3.25
CA THR A 58 -14.32 6.61 -2.76
C THR A 58 -14.77 8.07 -2.65
N VAL A 59 -14.61 8.65 -1.46
CA VAL A 59 -14.91 10.05 -1.16
C VAL A 59 -13.68 10.92 -1.38
N HIS A 60 -12.57 10.49 -0.81
CA HIS A 60 -11.27 11.14 -0.91
C HIS A 60 -10.21 10.07 -1.14
N HIS A 61 -9.19 10.42 -1.90
CA HIS A 61 -8.06 9.57 -2.22
C HIS A 61 -6.78 10.40 -2.29
N ALA A 62 -5.69 9.85 -1.77
CA ALA A 62 -4.37 10.42 -1.91
C ALA A 62 -3.31 9.30 -1.95
N SER A 63 -2.25 9.53 -2.72
CA SER A 63 -1.10 8.63 -2.80
C SER A 63 0.21 9.40 -2.87
N ALA A 64 1.27 8.86 -2.26
CA ALA A 64 2.62 9.38 -2.35
C ALA A 64 3.61 8.25 -2.61
N LEU A 65 4.61 8.53 -3.45
CA LEU A 65 5.73 7.64 -3.74
C LEU A 65 7.02 8.33 -3.32
N PHE A 66 7.89 7.61 -2.62
CA PHE A 66 9.19 8.06 -2.20
C PHE A 66 10.24 7.03 -2.57
N THR A 67 11.38 7.47 -3.09
CA THR A 67 12.52 6.61 -3.38
C THR A 67 13.80 7.19 -2.78
N ASN A 68 14.83 6.37 -2.64
CA ASN A 68 16.15 6.84 -2.22
C ASN A 68 17.26 6.32 -3.14
N VAL A 69 18.47 6.85 -2.96
CA VAL A 69 19.65 6.53 -3.78
C VAL A 69 20.12 5.08 -3.69
N VAL A 70 19.72 4.34 -2.64
CA VAL A 70 20.05 2.91 -2.48
C VAL A 70 18.95 1.99 -3.03
N GLY A 71 17.90 2.56 -3.63
CA GLY A 71 16.83 1.84 -4.31
C GLY A 71 15.72 1.35 -3.38
N SER A 72 15.62 1.87 -2.15
CA SER A 72 14.44 1.69 -1.31
C SER A 72 13.27 2.49 -1.87
N VAL A 73 12.07 1.99 -1.61
CA VAL A 73 10.81 2.58 -2.07
C VAL A 73 9.83 2.60 -0.91
N VAL A 74 9.08 3.68 -0.78
CA VAL A 74 7.89 3.76 0.08
C VAL A 74 6.76 4.31 -0.76
N PHE A 75 5.72 3.51 -0.94
CA PHE A 75 4.45 3.93 -1.51
C PHE A 75 3.41 3.96 -0.40
N HIS A 76 2.75 5.08 -0.24
CA HIS A 76 1.68 5.24 0.73
C HIS A 76 0.40 5.69 0.02
N HIS A 77 -0.68 4.98 0.26
CA HIS A 77 -2.01 5.28 -0.22
C HIS A 77 -2.97 5.42 0.97
N VAL A 78 -3.86 6.42 0.89
CA VAL A 78 -5.01 6.58 1.77
C VAL A 78 -6.28 6.80 0.96
N ALA A 79 -7.37 6.14 1.34
CA ALA A 79 -8.68 6.37 0.75
C ALA A 79 -9.78 6.35 1.81
N GLU A 80 -10.69 7.33 1.74
CA GLU A 80 -11.92 7.39 2.52
C GLU A 80 -13.07 6.85 1.68
N PHE A 81 -13.91 6.00 2.27
CA PHE A 81 -15.04 5.37 1.59
C PHE A 81 -16.36 5.70 2.29
N ARG A 82 -17.48 5.62 1.58
CA ARG A 82 -18.83 5.76 2.18
C ARG A 82 -19.35 4.43 2.71
N ASP A 83 -20.37 4.52 3.57
CA ASP A 83 -21.33 3.45 3.87
C ASP A 83 -20.72 2.08 4.28
N GLY A 84 -19.58 2.10 4.98
CA GLY A 84 -18.90 0.89 5.45
C GLY A 84 -18.13 0.14 4.36
N THR A 85 -18.02 0.69 3.15
CA THR A 85 -17.25 0.12 2.04
C THR A 85 -15.77 -0.04 2.40
N CYS A 86 -15.20 0.82 3.26
CA CYS A 86 -13.83 0.66 3.76
C CYS A 86 -13.58 -0.74 4.33
N ARG A 87 -14.51 -1.23 5.18
CA ARG A 87 -14.42 -2.57 5.78
C ARG A 87 -14.53 -3.68 4.74
N GLN A 88 -15.36 -3.49 3.71
CA GLN A 88 -15.52 -4.47 2.62
C GLN A 88 -14.23 -4.58 1.81
N VAL A 89 -13.68 -3.45 1.36
CA VAL A 89 -12.42 -3.39 0.60
C VAL A 89 -11.26 -3.94 1.44
N TYR A 90 -11.20 -3.60 2.73
CA TYR A 90 -10.21 -4.17 3.65
C TYR A 90 -10.31 -5.70 3.72
N GLN A 91 -11.53 -6.24 3.87
CA GLN A 91 -11.76 -7.68 3.96
C GLN A 91 -11.44 -8.40 2.65
N GLU A 92 -11.83 -7.83 1.50
CA GLU A 92 -11.50 -8.38 0.18
C GLU A 92 -9.99 -8.45 -0.04
N LEU A 93 -9.27 -7.38 0.32
CA LEU A 93 -7.81 -7.35 0.21
C LEU A 93 -7.16 -8.34 1.17
N HIS A 94 -7.64 -8.40 2.42
CA HIS A 94 -7.19 -9.36 3.42
C HIS A 94 -7.36 -10.80 2.94
N ASP A 95 -8.54 -11.17 2.42
CA ASP A 95 -8.86 -12.51 1.96
C ASP A 95 -8.06 -12.89 0.71
N ALA A 96 -7.91 -11.95 -0.24
CA ALA A 96 -7.08 -12.13 -1.41
C ALA A 96 -5.60 -12.35 -1.03
N VAL A 97 -5.06 -11.53 -0.12
CA VAL A 97 -3.71 -11.70 0.40
C VAL A 97 -3.57 -13.03 1.12
N HIS A 98 -4.55 -13.46 1.93
CA HIS A 98 -4.53 -14.72 2.66
C HIS A 98 -4.56 -15.95 1.75
N ALA A 99 -5.34 -15.92 0.67
CA ALA A 99 -5.45 -17.01 -0.27
C ALA A 99 -4.27 -17.10 -1.26
N CYS A 100 -3.55 -15.98 -1.48
CA CYS A 100 -2.46 -15.92 -2.43
C CYS A 100 -1.13 -16.33 -1.81
N THR A 101 -0.50 -17.38 -2.38
CA THR A 101 0.86 -17.79 -2.04
C THR A 101 1.84 -17.36 -3.11
N HIS A 102 1.47 -17.45 -4.40
CA HIS A 102 2.30 -16.98 -5.49
C HIS A 102 1.47 -16.45 -6.68
N TYR A 103 1.97 -15.42 -7.34
CA TYR A 103 1.40 -14.92 -8.58
C TYR A 103 2.46 -14.24 -9.44
N ARG A 104 2.15 -14.01 -10.71
CA ARG A 104 2.96 -13.27 -11.66
C ARG A 104 2.18 -12.06 -12.13
N MET A 105 2.84 -10.91 -12.16
CA MET A 105 2.33 -9.69 -12.76
C MET A 105 3.30 -9.12 -13.80
N GLU A 106 2.78 -8.31 -14.70
CA GLU A 106 3.54 -7.52 -15.67
C GLU A 106 3.20 -6.05 -15.45
N LEU A 107 4.20 -5.19 -15.36
CA LEU A 107 4.01 -3.74 -15.33
C LEU A 107 3.77 -3.24 -16.75
N ASN A 108 3.14 -2.08 -16.90
CA ASN A 108 2.85 -1.48 -18.21
C ASN A 108 4.11 -1.20 -19.07
N ASP A 109 5.29 -1.09 -18.46
CA ASP A 109 6.57 -0.96 -19.17
C ASP A 109 7.13 -2.30 -19.68
N GLY A 110 6.43 -3.40 -19.43
CA GLY A 110 6.77 -4.76 -19.87
C GLY A 110 7.58 -5.57 -18.86
N VAL A 111 7.92 -5.01 -17.68
CA VAL A 111 8.66 -5.74 -16.65
C VAL A 111 7.78 -6.82 -16.01
N ARG A 112 8.27 -8.06 -15.97
CA ARG A 112 7.57 -9.19 -15.34
C ARG A 112 8.14 -9.53 -13.97
N LEU A 113 7.25 -9.69 -13.00
CA LEU A 113 7.60 -10.05 -11.64
C LEU A 113 6.91 -11.36 -11.24
N ASP A 114 7.71 -12.34 -10.81
CA ASP A 114 7.21 -13.50 -10.08
C ASP A 114 7.22 -13.17 -8.58
N ILE A 115 6.06 -13.24 -7.93
CA ILE A 115 5.85 -12.76 -6.57
C ILE A 115 5.40 -13.92 -5.70
N SER A 116 6.07 -14.09 -4.56
CA SER A 116 5.77 -15.12 -3.56
C SER A 116 5.61 -14.50 -2.18
N ARG A 117 4.56 -14.92 -1.46
CA ARG A 117 4.34 -14.50 -0.07
C ARG A 117 5.29 -15.25 0.84
N VAL A 118 5.99 -14.54 1.72
CA VAL A 118 6.95 -15.15 2.66
C VAL A 118 6.54 -15.04 4.12
N ASP A 119 5.75 -14.03 4.47
CA ASP A 119 5.17 -13.88 5.80
C ASP A 119 3.82 -13.16 5.72
N LEU A 120 2.93 -13.47 6.66
CA LEU A 120 1.64 -12.82 6.81
C LEU A 120 1.20 -12.92 8.27
N ARG A 121 0.93 -11.78 8.89
CA ARG A 121 0.56 -11.72 10.30
C ARG A 121 -0.28 -10.49 10.63
N PRO A 122 -1.15 -10.57 11.65
CA PRO A 122 -1.88 -9.41 12.13
C PRO A 122 -0.94 -8.38 12.76
N VAL A 123 -1.32 -7.10 12.69
CA VAL A 123 -0.68 -6.00 13.42
C VAL A 123 -1.74 -5.20 14.18
N ASN A 124 -1.37 -4.72 15.37
CA ASN A 124 -2.28 -3.92 16.20
C ASN A 124 -2.19 -2.45 15.77
N LEU A 125 -2.89 -2.11 14.68
CA LEU A 125 -3.01 -0.76 14.12
C LEU A 125 -4.47 -0.48 13.74
N GLY A 126 -4.94 0.74 14.01
CA GLY A 126 -6.30 1.18 13.67
C GLY A 126 -7.38 0.32 14.33
N ASP A 127 -8.41 0.01 13.56
CA ASP A 127 -9.48 -0.93 13.95
C ASP A 127 -9.19 -2.36 13.46
N GLY A 128 -8.03 -2.56 12.82
CA GLY A 128 -7.55 -3.81 12.26
C GLY A 128 -6.45 -3.56 11.24
N GLY A 129 -5.41 -4.39 11.27
CA GLY A 129 -4.33 -4.31 10.29
C GLY A 129 -3.58 -5.63 10.13
N PHE A 130 -2.92 -5.79 9.00
CA PHE A 130 -2.02 -6.90 8.75
C PHE A 130 -0.77 -6.43 8.03
N LEU A 131 0.33 -7.16 8.28
CA LEU A 131 1.58 -7.03 7.57
C LEU A 131 1.76 -8.28 6.72
N VAL A 132 2.11 -8.08 5.45
CA VAL A 132 2.50 -9.14 4.53
C VAL A 132 3.88 -8.85 3.96
N ARG A 133 4.72 -9.89 3.87
CA ARG A 133 6.03 -9.83 3.21
C ARG A 133 5.96 -10.58 1.90
N TRP A 134 6.51 -9.97 0.86
CA TRP A 134 6.61 -10.54 -0.47
C TRP A 134 8.05 -10.56 -0.94
N VAL A 135 8.40 -11.61 -1.69
CA VAL A 135 9.62 -11.68 -2.47
C VAL A 135 9.22 -11.67 -3.93
N SER A 136 9.73 -10.68 -4.67
CA SER A 136 9.53 -10.55 -6.10
C SER A 136 10.83 -10.83 -6.83
N THR A 137 10.79 -11.65 -7.88
CA THR A 137 11.95 -11.91 -8.75
C THR A 137 11.72 -11.34 -10.13
N VAL A 138 12.69 -10.57 -10.62
CA VAL A 138 12.72 -9.94 -11.95
C VAL A 138 14.07 -10.22 -12.59
N ASP A 139 14.11 -11.02 -13.65
CA ASP A 139 15.35 -11.52 -14.25
C ASP A 139 16.32 -12.12 -13.21
N HIS A 140 17.38 -11.38 -12.86
CA HIS A 140 18.42 -11.76 -11.89
C HIS A 140 18.32 -10.98 -10.58
N PHE A 141 17.32 -10.11 -10.43
CA PHE A 141 17.08 -9.31 -9.24
C PHE A 141 16.03 -9.97 -8.34
N VAL A 142 16.29 -9.90 -7.03
CA VAL A 142 15.34 -10.27 -5.98
C VAL A 142 15.00 -9.00 -5.21
N ILE A 143 13.71 -8.77 -5.01
CA ILE A 143 13.17 -7.58 -4.38
C ILE A 143 12.28 -8.02 -3.23
N ASP A 144 12.70 -7.70 -2.00
CA ASP A 144 11.89 -7.92 -0.81
C ASP A 144 11.01 -6.69 -0.55
N THR A 145 9.71 -6.91 -0.43
CA THR A 145 8.76 -5.85 -0.09
C THR A 145 7.90 -6.22 1.10
N ALA A 146 7.40 -5.21 1.80
CA ALA A 146 6.46 -5.36 2.90
C ALA A 146 5.27 -4.45 2.66
N TRP A 147 4.05 -4.99 2.81
CA TRP A 147 2.84 -4.18 2.82
C TRP A 147 2.25 -4.18 4.22
N VAL A 148 1.86 -3.02 4.70
CA VAL A 148 1.00 -2.87 5.87
C VAL A 148 -0.30 -2.25 5.42
N ILE A 149 -1.40 -2.97 5.65
CA ILE A 149 -2.74 -2.51 5.37
C ILE A 149 -3.47 -2.37 6.69
N ALA A 150 -4.06 -1.20 6.93
CA ALA A 150 -4.83 -0.91 8.13
C ALA A 150 -6.10 -0.15 7.77
N ALA A 151 -7.17 -0.43 8.49
CA ALA A 151 -8.41 0.35 8.43
C ALA A 151 -8.57 1.14 9.72
N LYS A 152 -9.03 2.38 9.61
CA LYS A 152 -9.41 3.23 10.73
C LYS A 152 -10.67 4.00 10.35
N ASP A 153 -11.77 3.75 11.08
CA ASP A 153 -13.10 4.24 10.74
C ASP A 153 -13.43 3.93 9.26
N ASP A 154 -13.68 4.94 8.44
CA ASP A 154 -13.99 4.82 7.02
C ASP A 154 -12.75 5.02 6.10
N VAL A 155 -11.54 5.05 6.67
CA VAL A 155 -10.29 5.26 5.93
C VAL A 155 -9.45 3.98 5.88
N LEU A 156 -9.01 3.62 4.68
CA LEU A 156 -8.03 2.56 4.43
C LEU A 156 -6.65 3.17 4.19
N THR A 157 -5.67 2.72 4.96
CA THR A 157 -4.26 3.03 4.80
C THR A 157 -3.52 1.84 4.23
N PHE A 158 -2.74 2.05 3.17
CA PHE A 158 -1.92 1.05 2.51
C PHE A 158 -0.49 1.57 2.38
N VAL A 159 0.46 0.93 3.06
CA VAL A 159 1.89 1.28 3.00
C VAL A 159 2.65 0.11 2.40
N ASN A 160 3.19 0.28 1.19
CA ASN A 160 4.08 -0.66 0.52
C ASN A 160 5.51 -0.14 0.60
N THR A 161 6.43 -0.97 1.05
CA THR A 161 7.82 -0.58 1.22
C THR A 161 8.78 -1.62 0.65
N ARG A 162 9.93 -1.14 0.18
CA ARG A 162 11.16 -1.90 -0.01
C ARG A 162 12.19 -1.43 1.02
N ILE A 163 11.88 -1.66 2.30
CA ILE A 163 12.74 -1.36 3.44
C ILE A 163 13.07 -2.68 4.17
N PRO A 164 14.34 -2.98 4.45
CA PRO A 164 14.70 -4.21 5.15
C PRO A 164 14.23 -4.23 6.62
N ASP A 165 14.33 -3.10 7.31
CA ASP A 165 14.01 -3.00 8.73
C ASP A 165 12.50 -3.03 8.98
N GLU A 166 12.06 -4.07 9.67
CA GLU A 166 10.67 -4.24 10.10
C GLU A 166 10.18 -3.15 11.05
N SER A 167 11.05 -2.68 11.94
CA SER A 167 10.68 -1.67 12.93
C SER A 167 10.33 -0.36 12.25
N GLU A 168 11.06 -0.02 11.19
CA GLU A 168 10.82 1.14 10.35
C GLU A 168 9.50 1.01 9.56
N ILE A 169 9.25 -0.16 8.95
CA ILE A 169 7.99 -0.44 8.24
C ILE A 169 6.78 -0.22 9.17
N LEU A 170 6.85 -0.76 10.38
CA LEU A 170 5.77 -0.64 11.37
C LEU A 170 5.65 0.79 11.94
N ARG A 171 6.76 1.53 12.05
CA ARG A 171 6.77 2.94 12.44
C ARG A 171 6.04 3.79 11.42
N LEU A 172 6.35 3.64 10.14
CA LEU A 172 5.70 4.37 9.04
C LEU A 172 4.20 4.07 8.98
N ALA A 173 3.81 2.79 9.08
CA ALA A 173 2.41 2.41 9.11
C ALA A 173 1.66 2.99 10.32
N ARG A 174 2.32 3.08 11.49
CA ARG A 174 1.74 3.72 12.66
C ARG A 174 1.51 5.21 12.45
N ILE A 175 2.50 5.94 11.94
CA ILE A 175 2.37 7.38 11.63
C ILE A 175 1.19 7.61 10.69
N ALA A 176 1.07 6.79 9.63
CA ALA A 176 -0.01 6.90 8.67
C ALA A 176 -1.40 6.71 9.32
N VAL A 177 -1.54 5.74 10.22
CA VAL A 177 -2.81 5.50 10.95
C VAL A 177 -3.09 6.56 12.02
N ASP A 178 -2.06 7.01 12.74
CA ASP A 178 -2.20 8.03 13.78
C ASP A 178 -2.71 9.36 13.18
N ARG A 179 -2.26 9.72 11.97
CA ARG A 179 -2.77 10.91 11.24
C ARG A 179 -4.25 10.84 10.90
N VAL A 180 -4.82 9.65 10.72
CA VAL A 180 -6.27 9.50 10.53
C VAL A 180 -7.02 9.79 11.83
N THR A 181 -6.44 9.39 12.97
CA THR A 181 -7.06 9.56 14.30
C THR A 181 -6.95 10.99 14.82
N GLU A 182 -5.82 11.63 14.55
CA GLU A 182 -5.53 13.01 14.92
C GLU A 182 -5.17 13.82 13.66
N PRO A 183 -6.14 14.17 12.79
CA PRO A 183 -5.86 14.97 11.61
C PRO A 183 -5.31 16.32 12.08
N THR A 184 -4.02 16.57 11.83
CA THR A 184 -3.39 17.85 12.15
C THR A 184 -4.05 18.95 11.31
N GLY A 185 -5.07 19.58 11.89
CA GLY A 185 -5.92 20.59 11.23
C GLY A 185 -7.01 21.20 12.12
N ALA A 186 -6.88 21.10 13.45
CA ALA A 186 -7.73 21.82 14.40
C ALA A 186 -6.87 22.45 15.52
N SER A 187 -6.35 23.64 15.24
CA SER A 187 -6.05 24.69 16.23
C SER A 187 -6.12 26.04 15.52
#